data_AF-A0A7S2RNI7-F1
#
_entry.id   AF-A0A7S2RNI7-F1
#
_cell.length_a   1.000
_cell.length_b   1.000
_cell.length_c   1.000
_cell.angle_alpha   90.00
_cell.angle_beta   90.00
_cell.angle_gamma   90.00
#
_symmetry.space_group_name_H-M   'P 1'
#
loop_
_entity.id
_entity.type
_entity.pdbx_description
1 polymer ?
#
loop_
_entity_poly.entity_id
_entity_poly.type
_entity_poly.pdbx_seq_one_letter_code
_entity_poly.pdbx_strand_id
1 'polypeptide(L)'
;MEDKLSKAYGFAPTKFINDVVLCIDDYISDAVDLLEVEIKRKLKTDPERTKECVDELHNKLKAVSEENYDKFEVYAKRNIFVLPETVESEQSPSGSTNVCVDGDSKDDVASLDLKVSQLESQVRQAELKYQRLQRRIKSVDTELEVRKCILDKLEENVVVKLNGTSGKVKRILDLSKRLVEAIEDGNKFDVVVSNNKKKRRVLGKAMDVKGAKAALF
;
A
#
# COMPACT_ATOMS: atom_id res chain seq x y z
N MET A 1 21.94 19.77 -36.30
CA MET A 1 20.78 20.69 -36.16
C MET A 1 20.39 20.88 -34.70
N GLU A 2 20.36 19.82 -33.90
CA GLU A 2 19.95 19.87 -32.48
C GLU A 2 20.83 20.82 -31.62
N ASP A 3 22.14 20.90 -31.89
CA ASP A 3 23.03 21.83 -31.17
C ASP A 3 22.75 23.32 -31.47
N LYS A 4 22.33 23.65 -32.71
CA LYS A 4 21.95 25.03 -33.07
C LYS A 4 20.67 25.45 -32.34
N LEU A 5 19.68 24.57 -32.34
CA LEU A 5 18.42 24.77 -31.62
C LEU A 5 18.67 24.87 -30.11
N SER A 6 19.50 23.99 -29.55
CA SER A 6 19.82 24.00 -28.13
C SER A 6 20.50 25.30 -27.69
N LYS A 7 21.35 25.87 -28.56
CA LYS A 7 21.98 27.16 -28.33
C LYS A 7 21.00 28.34 -28.45
N ALA A 8 20.07 28.27 -29.41
CA ALA A 8 19.07 29.32 -29.63
C ALA A 8 18.01 29.39 -28.51
N TYR A 9 17.53 28.23 -28.04
CA TYR A 9 16.49 28.15 -27.00
C TYR A 9 17.06 28.04 -25.58
N GLY A 10 18.35 27.74 -25.42
CA GLY A 10 18.99 27.52 -24.11
C GLY A 10 18.68 26.15 -23.48
N PHE A 11 17.98 25.28 -24.21
CA PHE A 11 17.67 23.91 -23.81
C PHE A 11 17.49 23.02 -25.05
N ALA A 12 17.68 21.71 -24.89
CA ALA A 12 17.46 20.74 -25.97
C ALA A 12 15.96 20.50 -26.19
N PRO A 13 15.38 20.81 -27.37
CA PRO A 13 13.94 20.66 -27.60
C PRO A 13 13.42 19.22 -27.42
N THR A 14 14.21 18.22 -27.81
CA THR A 14 13.85 16.81 -27.61
C THR A 14 13.72 16.46 -26.13
N LYS A 15 14.64 16.98 -25.28
CA LYS A 15 14.55 16.78 -23.84
C LYS A 15 13.29 17.43 -23.28
N PHE A 16 12.99 18.66 -23.69
CA PHE A 16 11.79 19.37 -23.27
C PHE A 16 10.51 18.61 -23.62
N ILE A 17 10.39 18.09 -24.85
CA ILE A 17 9.23 17.29 -25.27
C ILE A 17 9.11 16.03 -24.41
N ASN A 18 10.22 15.33 -24.17
CA ASN A 18 10.22 14.14 -23.32
C ASN A 18 9.76 14.45 -21.89
N ASP A 19 10.25 15.55 -21.31
CA ASP A 19 9.84 15.99 -19.96
C ASP A 19 8.33 16.29 -19.91
N VAL A 20 7.77 16.90 -20.96
CA VAL A 20 6.32 17.13 -21.09
C VAL A 20 5.54 15.82 -21.16
N VAL A 21 6.00 14.84 -21.95
CA VAL A 21 5.35 13.53 -22.07
C VAL A 21 5.34 12.82 -20.71
N LEU A 22 6.47 12.79 -20.02
CA LEU A 22 6.58 12.22 -18.68
C LEU A 22 5.62 12.88 -17.69
N CYS A 23 5.53 14.21 -17.69
CA CYS A 23 4.60 14.91 -16.81
C CYS A 23 3.14 14.52 -17.08
N ILE A 24 2.75 14.32 -18.34
CA ILE A 24 1.35 13.95 -18.61
C ILE A 24 1.09 12.48 -18.25
N ASP A 25 2.05 11.59 -18.44
CA ASP A 25 1.94 10.20 -17.97
C ASP A 25 1.75 10.14 -16.44
N ASP A 26 2.46 10.98 -15.69
CA ASP A 26 2.27 11.14 -14.25
C ASP A 26 0.85 11.61 -13.92
N TYR A 27 0.35 12.65 -14.63
CA TYR A 27 -1.02 13.15 -14.42
C TYR A 27 -2.11 12.12 -14.76
N ILE A 28 -1.91 11.31 -15.80
CA ILE A 28 -2.84 10.23 -16.16
C ILE A 28 -2.87 9.20 -15.03
N SER A 29 -1.70 8.83 -14.51
CA SER A 29 -1.59 7.86 -13.42
C SER A 29 -2.26 8.38 -12.14
N ASP A 30 -1.98 9.62 -11.75
CA ASP A 30 -2.63 10.26 -10.60
C ASP A 30 -4.16 10.33 -10.74
N ALA A 31 -4.66 10.66 -11.94
CA ALA A 31 -6.10 10.75 -12.19
C ALA A 31 -6.79 9.38 -12.09
N VAL A 32 -6.15 8.33 -12.58
CA VAL A 32 -6.64 6.95 -12.51
C VAL A 32 -6.63 6.44 -11.06
N ASP A 33 -5.57 6.71 -10.30
CA ASP A 33 -5.49 6.33 -8.88
C ASP A 33 -6.60 6.99 -8.05
N LEU A 34 -6.83 8.29 -8.28
CA LEU A 34 -7.93 9.02 -7.64
C LEU A 34 -9.30 8.46 -8.03
N LEU A 35 -9.47 8.06 -9.29
CA LEU A 35 -10.69 7.41 -9.75
C LEU A 35 -10.90 6.06 -9.05
N GLU A 36 -9.85 5.25 -8.88
CA GLU A 36 -9.92 3.98 -8.15
C GLU A 36 -10.40 4.17 -6.70
N VAL A 37 -9.82 5.16 -6.01
CA VAL A 37 -10.20 5.51 -4.64
C VAL A 37 -11.68 5.92 -4.56
N GLU A 38 -12.14 6.74 -5.50
CA GLU A 38 -13.54 7.19 -5.55
C GLU A 38 -14.52 6.06 -5.88
N ILE A 39 -14.16 5.14 -6.78
CA ILE A 39 -14.98 3.98 -7.10
C ILE A 39 -15.08 3.07 -5.87
N LYS A 40 -13.95 2.72 -5.23
CA LYS A 40 -13.93 1.92 -3.99
C LYS A 40 -14.74 2.55 -2.87
N ARG A 41 -14.78 3.88 -2.80
CA ARG A 41 -15.57 4.62 -1.80
C ARG A 41 -17.07 4.53 -2.04
N LYS A 42 -17.52 4.68 -3.30
CA LYS A 42 -18.95 4.77 -3.64
C LYS A 42 -19.59 3.42 -3.93
N LEU A 43 -18.89 2.57 -4.67
CA LEU A 43 -19.29 1.22 -5.00
C LEU A 43 -18.60 0.27 -4.04
N LYS A 44 -19.37 -0.30 -3.10
CA LYS A 44 -18.93 -1.42 -2.22
C LYS A 44 -18.81 -2.72 -3.02
N THR A 45 -18.14 -2.64 -4.16
CA THR A 45 -17.93 -3.75 -5.10
C THR A 45 -16.66 -4.48 -4.72
N ASP A 46 -16.49 -5.67 -5.29
CA ASP A 46 -15.28 -6.46 -5.17
C ASP A 46 -14.02 -5.62 -5.52
N PRO A 47 -13.07 -5.48 -4.58
CA PRO A 47 -11.86 -4.67 -4.78
C PRO A 47 -10.98 -5.19 -5.93
N GLU A 48 -10.96 -6.51 -6.17
CA GLU A 48 -10.12 -7.10 -7.22
C GLU A 48 -10.63 -6.72 -8.61
N ARG A 49 -11.93 -6.89 -8.84
CA ARG A 49 -12.56 -6.54 -10.12
C ARG A 49 -12.53 -5.04 -10.41
N THR A 50 -12.59 -4.22 -9.37
CA THR A 50 -12.46 -2.76 -9.50
C THR A 50 -11.07 -2.40 -9.98
N LYS A 51 -10.05 -3.01 -9.38
CA LYS A 51 -8.66 -2.79 -9.75
C LYS A 51 -8.39 -3.21 -11.21
N GLU A 52 -8.81 -4.41 -11.60
CA GLU A 52 -8.64 -4.90 -12.98
C GLU A 52 -9.26 -3.96 -14.02
N CYS A 53 -10.47 -3.45 -13.75
CA CYS A 53 -11.15 -2.53 -14.65
C CYS A 53 -10.43 -1.17 -14.76
N VAL A 54 -9.88 -0.68 -13.64
CA VAL A 54 -9.13 0.58 -13.60
C VAL A 54 -7.77 0.42 -14.29
N ASP A 55 -7.09 -0.71 -14.09
CA ASP A 55 -5.85 -1.06 -14.78
C ASP A 55 -6.07 -1.16 -16.29
N GLU A 56 -7.18 -1.76 -16.74
CA GLU A 56 -7.53 -1.82 -18.17
C GLU A 56 -7.79 -0.42 -18.75
N LEU A 57 -8.46 0.45 -17.99
CA LEU A 57 -8.70 1.84 -18.39
C LEU A 57 -7.37 2.62 -18.49
N HIS A 58 -6.47 2.47 -17.52
CA HIS A 58 -5.15 3.09 -17.52
C HIS A 58 -4.37 2.70 -18.76
N ASN A 59 -4.30 1.40 -19.06
CA ASN A 59 -3.60 0.90 -20.23
C ASN A 59 -4.18 1.45 -21.54
N LYS A 60 -5.51 1.58 -21.65
CA LYS A 60 -6.16 2.18 -22.83
C LYS A 60 -5.86 3.67 -22.96
N LEU A 61 -5.93 4.42 -21.87
CA LEU A 61 -5.59 5.84 -21.86
C LEU A 61 -4.14 6.05 -22.27
N LYS A 62 -3.24 5.23 -21.72
CA LYS A 62 -1.82 5.28 -22.03
C LYS A 62 -1.51 4.98 -23.50
N ALA A 63 -2.11 3.93 -24.05
CA ALA A 63 -1.93 3.60 -25.46
C ALA A 63 -2.41 4.73 -26.39
N VAL A 64 -3.53 5.36 -26.07
CA VAL A 64 -4.06 6.50 -26.84
C VAL A 64 -3.21 7.75 -26.65
N SER A 65 -2.68 8.00 -25.45
CA SER A 65 -1.82 9.15 -25.19
C SER A 65 -0.47 9.02 -25.90
N GLU A 66 0.15 7.84 -25.86
CA GLU A 66 1.40 7.53 -26.58
C GLU A 66 1.27 7.82 -28.08
N GLU A 67 0.22 7.32 -28.75
CA GLU A 67 0.02 7.58 -30.19
C GLU A 67 -0.16 9.08 -30.49
N ASN A 68 -0.82 9.81 -29.60
CA ASN A 68 -1.01 11.25 -29.76
C ASN A 68 0.27 12.04 -29.45
N TYR A 69 1.11 11.56 -28.53
CA TYR A 69 2.40 12.17 -28.23
C TYR A 69 3.41 12.00 -29.35
N ASP A 70 3.41 10.85 -30.04
CA ASP A 70 4.22 10.67 -31.24
C ASP A 70 3.88 11.73 -32.31
N LYS A 71 2.57 11.98 -32.51
CA LYS A 71 2.09 13.01 -33.45
C LYS A 71 2.49 14.41 -32.98
N PHE A 72 2.34 14.68 -31.68
CA PHE A 72 2.74 15.94 -31.07
C PHE A 72 4.25 16.19 -31.20
N GLU A 73 5.09 15.19 -30.92
CA GLU A 73 6.55 15.29 -31.03
C GLU A 73 6.96 15.63 -32.46
N VAL A 74 6.41 14.90 -33.45
CA VAL A 74 6.67 15.17 -34.86
C VAL A 74 6.21 16.58 -35.25
N TYR A 75 5.04 17.00 -34.78
CA TYR A 75 4.52 18.34 -35.05
C TYR A 75 5.41 19.43 -34.43
N ALA A 76 5.78 19.27 -33.16
CA ALA A 76 6.58 20.23 -32.41
C ALA A 76 7.96 20.40 -33.04
N LYS A 77 8.63 19.29 -33.40
CA LYS A 77 9.92 19.31 -34.08
C LYS A 77 9.87 19.95 -35.46
N ARG A 78 8.75 19.84 -36.17
CA ARG A 78 8.59 20.37 -37.54
C ARG A 78 8.07 21.80 -37.63
N ASN A 79 7.36 22.29 -36.62
CA ASN A 79 6.65 23.58 -36.71
C ASN A 79 7.00 24.56 -35.60
N ILE A 80 7.32 24.06 -34.39
CA ILE A 80 7.54 24.91 -33.21
C ILE A 80 9.05 25.13 -33.03
N PHE A 81 9.81 24.05 -32.99
CA PHE A 81 11.26 24.08 -32.76
C PHE A 81 12.05 24.08 -34.07
N VAL A 82 11.68 25.00 -34.97
CA VAL A 82 12.38 25.20 -36.24
C VAL A 82 12.96 26.60 -36.28
N LEU A 83 14.26 26.69 -36.53
CA LEU A 83 14.90 27.95 -36.86
C LEU A 83 14.71 28.22 -38.37
N PRO A 84 14.12 29.36 -38.78
CA PRO A 84 14.09 29.73 -40.18
C PRO A 84 15.50 29.94 -40.72
N GLU A 85 15.79 29.44 -41.92
CA GLU A 85 17.12 29.57 -42.56
C GLU A 85 17.56 31.04 -42.71
N THR A 86 16.61 31.96 -42.83
CA THR A 86 16.87 33.41 -42.91
C THR A 86 17.37 34.03 -41.61
N VAL A 87 17.23 33.33 -40.48
CA VAL A 87 17.69 33.79 -39.15
C VAL A 87 19.10 33.25 -38.83
N GLU A 88 19.68 32.40 -39.69
CA GLU A 88 21.02 31.83 -39.45
C GLU A 88 22.18 32.87 -39.53
N SER A 89 21.92 34.13 -39.88
CA SER A 89 22.98 35.09 -40.25
C SER A 89 23.39 36.13 -39.21
N GLU A 90 22.77 36.23 -38.02
CA GLU A 90 23.18 37.25 -37.04
C GLU A 90 23.86 36.71 -35.77
N GLN A 91 23.93 35.39 -35.60
CA GLN A 91 24.57 34.80 -34.40
C GLN A 91 25.90 34.15 -34.74
N SER A 92 26.88 35.01 -35.05
CA SER A 92 28.28 34.73 -34.74
C SER A 92 28.42 34.25 -33.28
N PRO A 93 29.32 33.30 -33.02
CA PRO A 93 29.27 32.48 -31.83
C PRO A 93 29.71 33.25 -30.59
N SER A 94 29.07 33.01 -29.44
CA SER A 94 29.70 33.16 -28.12
C SER A 94 29.96 34.60 -27.60
N GLY A 95 29.30 35.65 -28.10
CA GLY A 95 29.68 37.03 -27.77
C GLY A 95 28.56 38.05 -27.50
N SER A 96 27.31 37.65 -27.18
CA SER A 96 26.27 38.62 -26.78
C SER A 96 26.40 39.05 -25.31
N THR A 97 27.62 39.41 -24.91
CA THR A 97 27.95 40.33 -23.81
C THR A 97 28.88 41.44 -24.31
N ASN A 98 28.78 41.82 -25.59
CA ASN A 98 29.14 43.16 -26.04
C ASN A 98 27.88 44.04 -26.08
N VAL A 99 27.08 44.02 -25.01
CA VAL A 99 26.59 45.31 -24.54
C VAL A 99 27.86 45.97 -24.03
N CYS A 100 28.45 46.86 -24.82
CA CYS A 100 29.42 47.83 -24.33
C CYS A 100 28.70 48.68 -23.28
N VAL A 101 28.55 48.13 -22.07
CA VAL A 101 28.37 48.93 -20.87
C VAL A 101 29.78 49.42 -20.59
N ASP A 102 30.03 50.68 -20.93
CA ASP A 102 31.24 51.38 -20.52
C ASP A 102 31.41 51.20 -19.00
N GLY A 103 32.38 50.38 -18.59
CA GLY A 103 32.84 50.30 -17.21
C GLY A 103 32.70 48.94 -16.51
N ASP A 104 33.34 47.87 -17.02
CA ASP A 104 33.81 46.81 -16.13
C ASP A 104 34.97 47.38 -15.30
N SER A 105 34.64 48.01 -14.18
CA SER A 105 35.67 48.43 -13.23
C SER A 105 36.35 47.17 -12.67
N LYS A 106 37.65 47.23 -12.36
CA LYS A 106 38.35 46.09 -11.71
C LYS A 106 37.66 45.65 -10.41
N ASP A 107 36.90 46.55 -9.79
CA ASP A 107 36.12 46.31 -8.58
C ASP A 107 34.90 45.42 -8.85
N ASP A 108 34.27 45.52 -10.02
CA ASP A 108 33.13 44.66 -10.40
C ASP A 108 33.56 43.21 -10.62
N VAL A 109 34.69 42.99 -11.30
CA VAL A 109 35.27 41.65 -11.50
C VAL A 109 35.65 41.01 -10.16
N ALA A 110 36.31 41.75 -9.28
CA ALA A 110 36.66 41.26 -7.94
C ALA A 110 35.42 40.94 -7.09
N SER A 111 34.34 41.72 -7.24
CA SER A 111 33.06 41.45 -6.55
C SER A 111 32.39 40.17 -7.06
N LEU A 112 32.48 39.89 -8.37
CA LEU A 112 31.95 38.68 -8.98
C LEU A 112 32.74 37.45 -8.52
N ASP A 113 34.06 37.51 -8.50
CA ASP A 113 34.92 36.42 -8.00
C ASP A 113 34.59 36.08 -6.53
N LEU A 114 34.39 37.11 -5.71
CA LEU A 114 33.99 36.93 -4.30
C LEU A 114 32.62 36.26 -4.20
N LYS A 115 31.66 36.63 -5.06
CA LYS A 115 30.32 36.06 -5.08
C LYS A 115 30.32 34.61 -5.58
N VAL A 116 31.13 34.29 -6.59
CA VAL A 116 31.35 32.91 -7.06
C VAL A 116 31.92 32.06 -5.92
N SER A 117 32.97 32.53 -5.24
CA SER A 117 33.55 31.82 -4.11
C SER A 117 32.55 31.58 -2.97
N GLN A 118 31.70 32.58 -2.68
CA GLN A 118 30.61 32.45 -1.71
C GLN A 118 29.58 31.40 -2.13
N LEU A 119 29.14 31.43 -3.39
CA LEU A 119 28.18 30.46 -3.92
C LEU A 119 28.75 29.03 -3.91
N GLU A 120 30.02 28.85 -4.30
CA GLU A 120 30.69 27.54 -4.21
C GLU A 120 30.78 27.01 -2.78
N SER A 121 31.02 27.90 -1.81
CA SER A 121 30.99 27.54 -0.39
C SER A 121 29.58 27.13 0.06
N GLN A 122 28.54 27.84 -0.38
CA GLN A 122 27.16 27.49 -0.10
C GLN A 122 26.76 26.14 -0.72
N VAL A 123 27.17 25.87 -1.96
CA VAL A 123 26.94 24.59 -2.64
C VAL A 123 27.60 23.45 -1.85
N ARG A 124 28.88 23.60 -1.47
CA ARG A 124 29.57 22.60 -0.64
C ARG A 124 28.88 22.36 0.70
N GLN A 125 28.40 23.41 1.35
CA GLN A 125 27.63 23.27 2.61
C GLN A 125 26.29 22.55 2.39
N ALA A 126 25.60 22.84 1.28
CA ALA A 126 24.35 22.18 0.93
C ALA A 126 24.58 20.69 0.63
N GLU A 127 25.63 20.33 -0.10
CA GLU A 127 26.02 18.95 -0.38
C GLU A 127 26.32 18.17 0.91
N LEU A 128 27.06 18.77 1.85
CA LEU A 128 27.33 18.14 3.15
C LEU A 128 26.04 17.91 3.95
N LYS A 129 25.11 18.87 3.94
CA LYS A 129 23.79 18.72 4.57
C LYS A 129 22.98 17.60 3.90
N TYR A 130 22.98 17.55 2.57
CA TYR A 130 22.31 16.50 1.80
C TYR A 130 22.87 15.11 2.11
N GLN A 131 24.20 14.95 2.15
CA GLN A 131 24.82 13.69 2.52
C GLN A 131 24.48 13.27 3.96
N ARG A 132 24.42 14.21 4.91
CA ARG A 132 23.97 13.92 6.29
C ARG A 132 22.52 13.47 6.33
N LEU A 133 21.64 14.13 5.58
CA LEU A 133 20.23 13.74 5.47
C LEU A 133 20.08 12.35 4.85
N GLN A 134 20.81 12.04 3.77
CA GLN A 134 20.79 10.71 3.17
C GLN A 134 21.25 9.61 4.14
N ARG A 135 22.29 9.85 4.93
CA ARG A 135 22.72 8.89 5.98
C ARG A 135 21.63 8.69 7.02
N ARG A 136 20.94 9.76 7.40
CA ARG A 136 19.83 9.69 8.37
C ARG A 136 18.63 8.93 7.82
N ILE A 137 18.28 9.14 6.55
CA ILE A 137 17.23 8.36 5.86
C ILE A 137 17.59 6.87 5.91
N LYS A 138 18.79 6.49 5.48
CA LYS A 138 19.26 5.10 5.52
C LYS A 138 19.22 4.50 6.93
N SER A 139 19.61 5.26 7.95
CA SER A 139 19.51 4.82 9.34
C SER A 139 18.07 4.54 9.75
N VAL A 140 17.15 5.45 9.43
CA VAL A 140 15.72 5.29 9.73
C VAL A 140 15.13 4.10 8.98
N ASP A 141 15.50 3.89 7.71
CA ASP A 141 15.05 2.74 6.93
C ASP A 141 15.49 1.42 7.59
N THR A 142 16.75 1.32 8.02
CA THR A 142 17.23 0.13 8.74
C THR A 142 16.51 -0.09 10.07
N GLU A 143 16.18 0.97 10.81
CA GLU A 143 15.39 0.87 12.04
C GLU A 143 13.95 0.41 11.76
N LEU A 144 13.33 0.90 10.69
CA LEU A 144 12.00 0.46 10.27
C LEU A 144 11.99 -1.01 9.87
N GLU A 145 13.03 -1.48 9.19
CA GLU A 145 13.15 -2.87 8.75
C GLU A 145 13.34 -3.82 9.95
N VAL A 146 14.14 -3.43 10.94
CA VAL A 146 14.26 -4.15 12.22
C VAL A 146 12.92 -4.19 12.96
N ARG A 147 12.19 -3.06 13.01
CA ARG A 147 10.86 -3.01 13.65
C ARG A 147 9.84 -3.90 12.95
N LYS A 148 9.82 -3.92 11.61
CA LYS A 148 8.97 -4.83 10.83
C LYS A 148 9.27 -6.28 11.16
N CYS A 149 10.55 -6.68 11.18
CA CYS A 149 10.95 -8.03 11.56
C CYS A 149 10.50 -8.43 12.98
N ILE A 150 10.53 -7.48 13.94
CA ILE A 150 10.04 -7.73 15.29
C ILE A 150 8.52 -7.91 15.30
N LEU A 151 7.78 -7.09 14.55
CA LEU A 151 6.32 -7.21 14.44
C LEU A 151 5.93 -8.56 13.83
N ASP A 152 6.56 -8.98 12.74
CA ASP A 152 6.29 -10.27 12.11
C ASP A 152 6.51 -11.44 13.08
N LYS A 153 7.61 -11.39 13.85
CA LYS A 153 7.89 -12.39 14.90
C LYS A 153 6.88 -12.35 16.04
N LEU A 154 6.38 -11.17 16.42
CA LEU A 154 5.36 -11.04 17.45
C LEU A 154 4.02 -11.58 16.95
N GLU A 155 3.64 -11.29 15.71
CA GLU A 155 2.44 -11.84 15.07
C GLU A 155 2.48 -13.36 15.02
N GLU A 156 3.59 -13.95 14.57
CA GLU A 156 3.78 -15.41 14.57
C GLU A 156 3.63 -15.99 15.99
N ASN A 157 4.29 -15.40 17.00
CA ASN A 157 4.20 -15.84 18.39
C ASN A 157 2.78 -15.71 18.97
N VAL A 158 2.05 -14.66 18.63
CA VAL A 158 0.66 -14.45 19.06
C VAL A 158 -0.26 -15.47 18.41
N VAL A 159 -0.12 -15.72 17.10
CA VAL A 159 -0.91 -16.73 16.37
C VAL A 159 -0.67 -18.13 16.95
N VAL A 160 0.59 -18.50 17.20
CA VAL A 160 0.93 -19.80 17.82
C VAL A 160 0.33 -19.92 19.23
N LYS A 161 0.42 -18.88 20.06
CA LYS A 161 -0.17 -18.88 21.40
C LYS A 161 -1.70 -18.97 21.37
N LEU A 162 -2.37 -18.19 20.52
CA LEU A 162 -3.83 -18.19 20.39
C LEU A 162 -4.36 -19.53 19.86
N ASN A 163 -3.69 -20.14 18.89
CA ASN A 163 -4.05 -21.47 18.39
C ASN A 163 -3.86 -22.54 19.48
N GLY A 164 -2.77 -22.44 20.25
CA GLY A 164 -2.50 -23.33 21.38
C GLY A 164 -3.53 -23.21 22.52
N THR A 165 -3.96 -21.99 22.87
CA THR A 165 -4.97 -21.77 23.91
C THR A 165 -6.37 -22.12 23.42
N SER A 166 -6.73 -21.74 22.19
CA SER A 166 -8.01 -22.11 21.56
C SER A 166 -8.20 -23.63 21.53
N GLY A 167 -7.17 -24.39 21.14
CA GLY A 167 -7.20 -25.85 21.16
C GLY A 167 -7.30 -26.46 22.57
N LYS A 168 -6.77 -25.79 23.61
CA LYS A 168 -6.95 -26.20 25.01
C LYS A 168 -8.37 -25.90 25.50
N VAL A 169 -8.88 -24.71 25.21
CA VAL A 169 -10.26 -24.30 25.57
C VAL A 169 -11.27 -25.23 24.91
N LYS A 170 -11.11 -25.56 23.62
CA LYS A 170 -11.99 -26.50 22.91
C LYS A 170 -12.01 -27.88 23.56
N ARG A 171 -10.85 -28.42 23.96
CA ARG A 171 -10.76 -29.70 24.68
C ARG A 171 -11.47 -29.66 26.04
N ILE A 172 -11.33 -28.56 26.79
CA ILE A 172 -12.03 -28.38 28.07
C ILE A 172 -13.55 -28.34 27.84
N LEU A 173 -14.00 -27.66 26.77
CA LEU A 173 -15.41 -27.56 26.40
C LEU A 173 -16.01 -28.91 25.95
N ASP A 174 -15.25 -29.72 25.23
CA ASP A 174 -15.67 -31.07 24.83
C ASP A 174 -15.72 -32.01 26.05
N LEU A 175 -14.75 -31.90 26.96
CA LEU A 175 -14.75 -32.64 28.22
C LEU A 175 -15.93 -32.26 29.12
N SER A 176 -16.24 -30.96 29.24
CA SER A 176 -17.37 -30.51 30.06
C SER A 176 -18.71 -30.98 29.48
N LYS A 177 -18.88 -30.98 28.15
CA LYS A 177 -20.07 -31.56 27.49
C LYS A 177 -20.24 -33.05 27.81
N ARG A 178 -19.18 -33.86 27.66
CA ARG A 178 -19.24 -35.30 27.99
C ARG A 178 -19.58 -35.56 29.46
N LEU A 179 -19.11 -34.70 30.35
CA LEU A 179 -19.38 -34.82 31.78
C LEU A 179 -20.84 -34.48 32.11
N VAL A 180 -21.42 -33.48 31.43
CA VAL A 180 -22.85 -33.17 31.52
C VAL A 180 -23.70 -34.33 30.99
N GLU A 181 -23.37 -34.89 29.82
CA GLU A 181 -24.07 -36.05 29.25
C GLU A 181 -24.03 -37.26 30.21
N ALA A 182 -22.87 -37.54 30.81
CA ALA A 182 -22.73 -38.62 31.78
C ALA A 182 -23.55 -38.40 33.07
N ILE A 183 -23.67 -37.16 33.54
CA ILE A 183 -24.53 -36.81 34.69
C ILE A 183 -26.01 -37.00 34.33
N GLU A 184 -26.43 -36.56 33.14
CA GLU A 184 -27.81 -36.74 32.67
C GLU A 184 -28.18 -38.22 32.55
N ASP A 185 -27.28 -39.05 32.02
CA ASP A 185 -27.51 -40.49 31.91
C ASP A 185 -27.46 -41.21 33.26
N GLY A 186 -26.60 -40.77 34.19
CA GLY A 186 -26.61 -41.25 35.58
C GLY A 186 -27.93 -40.93 36.30
N ASN A 187 -28.45 -39.72 36.13
CA ASN A 187 -29.74 -39.30 36.69
C ASN A 187 -30.91 -40.11 36.12
N LYS A 188 -30.90 -40.44 34.82
CA LYS A 188 -31.90 -41.34 34.21
C LYS A 188 -31.83 -42.74 34.84
N PHE A 189 -30.63 -43.25 35.09
CA PHE A 189 -30.44 -44.54 35.75
C PHE A 189 -31.02 -44.56 37.18
N ASP A 190 -30.77 -43.52 37.98
CA ASP A 190 -31.30 -43.42 39.34
C ASP A 190 -32.83 -43.30 39.38
N VAL A 191 -33.44 -42.59 38.42
CA VAL A 191 -34.90 -42.51 38.27
C VAL A 191 -35.49 -43.87 37.89
N VAL A 192 -34.85 -44.61 36.98
CA VAL A 192 -35.30 -45.96 36.57
C VAL A 192 -35.16 -46.98 37.72
N VAL A 193 -34.08 -46.91 38.49
CA VAL A 193 -33.87 -47.77 39.67
C VAL A 193 -34.89 -47.46 40.78
N SER A 194 -35.20 -46.19 41.01
CA SER A 194 -36.26 -45.78 41.96
C SER A 194 -37.65 -46.23 41.51
N ASN A 195 -37.97 -46.13 40.21
CA ASN A 195 -39.26 -46.58 39.67
C ASN A 195 -39.40 -48.12 39.70
N ASN A 196 -38.32 -48.86 39.45
CA ASN A 196 -38.33 -50.33 39.55
C ASN A 196 -38.46 -50.82 41.01
N LYS A 197 -37.87 -50.12 41.99
CA LYS A 197 -38.09 -50.42 43.41
C LYS A 197 -39.55 -50.17 43.82
N LYS A 198 -40.20 -49.10 43.33
CA LYS A 198 -41.63 -48.86 43.57
C LYS A 198 -42.51 -49.93 42.92
N LYS A 199 -42.25 -50.33 41.67
CA LYS A 199 -43.00 -51.39 40.98
C LYS A 199 -42.91 -52.75 41.70
N ARG A 200 -41.73 -53.11 42.24
CA ARG A 200 -41.57 -54.34 43.05
C ARG A 200 -42.33 -54.29 44.38
N ARG A 201 -42.44 -53.11 45.02
CA ARG A 201 -43.27 -52.94 46.23
C ARG A 201 -44.77 -53.07 45.97
N VAL A 202 -45.24 -52.69 44.78
CA VAL A 202 -46.66 -52.82 44.41
C VAL A 202 -47.00 -54.28 44.05
N LEU A 203 -46.10 -55.00 43.36
CA LEU A 203 -46.32 -56.44 43.10
C LEU A 203 -46.19 -57.30 44.36
N GLY A 204 -45.33 -56.95 45.32
CA GLY A 204 -45.20 -57.69 46.59
C GLY A 204 -46.39 -57.52 47.54
N LYS A 205 -47.26 -56.52 47.34
CA LYS A 205 -48.49 -56.31 48.13
C LYS A 205 -49.74 -56.93 47.50
N ALA A 206 -49.67 -57.42 46.27
CA ALA A 206 -50.81 -58.00 45.57
C ALA A 206 -50.96 -59.53 45.79
N MET A 207 -50.03 -60.19 46.50
CA MET A 207 -50.08 -61.64 46.74
C MET A 207 -50.61 -62.06 48.12
N ASP A 208 -51.01 -61.13 49.00
CA ASP A 208 -51.33 -61.45 50.41
C ASP A 208 -52.81 -61.31 50.79
N VAL A 209 -53.72 -61.40 49.82
CA VAL A 209 -55.17 -61.35 50.08
C VAL A 209 -55.89 -62.45 49.32
N LYS A 210 -55.71 -63.71 49.75
CA LYS A 210 -56.64 -64.84 49.50
C LYS A 210 -56.18 -66.05 50.31
N GLY A 211 -56.64 -66.18 51.55
CA GLY A 211 -56.36 -67.40 52.32
C GLY A 211 -56.64 -67.34 53.82
N ALA A 212 -57.77 -66.80 54.26
CA ALA A 212 -58.22 -66.98 55.64
C ALA A 212 -59.75 -67.00 55.71
N LYS A 213 -60.35 -68.18 55.48
CA LYS A 213 -61.69 -68.53 55.96
C LYS A 213 -61.87 -70.05 55.93
N ALA A 214 -62.57 -70.55 56.96
CA ALA A 214 -62.97 -71.94 57.26
C ALA A 214 -61.92 -72.76 58.06
N ALA A 215 -62.25 -73.44 59.16
CA ALA A 215 -63.51 -73.59 59.90
C ALA A 215 -63.22 -74.05 61.34
N LEU A 216 -64.11 -73.63 62.25
CA LEU A 216 -64.36 -74.21 63.58
C LEU A 216 -65.47 -75.28 63.44
N PHE A 217 -65.38 -76.29 64.31
CA PHE A 217 -66.24 -77.48 64.49
C PHE A 217 -65.92 -78.70 63.63
#